data_AF-A0A5E7RXX8-F1
#
_entry.id   AF-A0A5E7RXX8-F1
#
_cell.length_a   1.000
_cell.length_b   1.000
_cell.length_c   1.000
_cell.angle_alpha   90.00
_cell.angle_beta   90.00
_cell.angle_gamma   90.00
#
_symmetry.space_group_name_H-M   'P 1'
#
loop_
_entity.id
_entity.type
_entity.pdbx_description
1 polymer ?
#
loop_
_entity_poly.entity_id
_entity_poly.type
_entity_poly.pdbx_seq_one_letter_code
_entity_poly.pdbx_strand_id
1 'polypeptide(L)'
;MNRSHGPAFRAAQLDLARCPVCKGKAVVKQVFHEIACIQCNASGWVTAETGEALSLEILVTQLSIRLQAADQQIEQLKRPVLMNGPAAQYEQNNRRGAGGSNFTGD
;
A
#
# COMPACT_ATOMS: atom_id res chain seq x y z
N MET A 1 34.41 12.40 5.82
CA MET A 1 33.37 12.86 6.75
C MET A 1 32.19 13.36 5.94
N ASN A 2 31.11 12.57 5.85
CA ASN A 2 29.89 13.03 5.18
C ASN A 2 29.09 13.86 6.18
N ARG A 3 29.05 15.18 5.96
CA ARG A 3 28.19 16.07 6.73
C ARG A 3 26.80 16.01 6.09
N SER A 4 25.90 15.21 6.65
CA SER A 4 24.49 15.29 6.30
C SER A 4 23.91 16.51 7.02
N HIS A 5 23.65 17.58 6.27
CA HIS A 5 23.05 18.80 6.80
C HIS A 5 21.57 18.83 6.41
N GLY A 6 20.70 18.81 7.42
CA GLY A 6 19.26 19.00 7.28
C GLY A 6 18.43 17.72 7.48
N PRO A 7 17.16 17.85 7.90
CA PRO A 7 16.24 16.73 7.97
C PRO A 7 16.04 16.14 6.56
N ALA A 8 15.88 14.82 6.47
CA ALA A 8 15.69 14.14 5.19
C ALA A 8 14.45 14.67 4.46
N PHE A 9 14.50 14.75 3.12
CA PHE A 9 13.39 15.21 2.27
C PHE A 9 12.12 14.34 2.40
N ARG A 10 12.24 13.11 2.93
CA ARG A 10 11.14 12.19 3.16
C ARG A 10 11.36 11.45 4.47
N ALA A 11 10.27 11.13 5.16
CA ALA A 11 10.32 10.21 6.30
C ALA A 11 10.87 8.85 5.83
N ALA A 12 11.83 8.32 6.57
CA ALA A 12 12.42 7.02 6.26
C ALA A 12 11.37 5.92 6.51
N GLN A 13 11.11 5.09 5.50
CA GLN A 13 10.31 3.89 5.66
C GLN A 13 11.17 2.81 6.31
N LEU A 14 10.78 2.36 7.48
CA LEU A 14 11.44 1.30 8.22
C LEU A 14 10.95 -0.07 7.75
N ASP A 15 11.81 -1.08 7.87
CA ASP A 15 11.38 -2.45 7.69
C ASP A 15 10.66 -2.95 8.96
N LEU A 16 9.44 -3.47 8.76
CA LEU A 16 8.56 -3.88 9.84
C LEU A 16 8.16 -5.34 9.67
N ALA A 17 8.28 -6.10 10.76
CA ALA A 17 7.76 -7.45 10.86
C ALA A 17 6.41 -7.46 11.58
N ARG A 18 5.60 -8.49 11.31
CA ARG A 18 4.39 -8.74 12.11
C ARG A 18 4.80 -9.11 13.52
N CYS A 19 4.14 -8.52 14.51
CA CYS A 19 4.38 -8.85 15.90
C CYS A 19 4.16 -10.36 16.13
N PRO A 20 5.13 -11.10 16.71
CA PRO A 20 5.01 -12.54 16.90
C PRO A 20 3.93 -12.92 17.92
N VAL A 21 3.62 -12.01 18.85
CA VAL A 21 2.66 -12.23 19.95
C VAL A 21 1.22 -12.17 19.44
N CYS A 22 0.84 -11.08 18.77
CA CYS A 22 -0.51 -10.93 18.22
C CYS A 22 -0.65 -11.36 16.75
N LYS A 23 0.44 -11.81 16.12
CA LYS A 23 0.50 -12.22 14.71
C LYS A 23 0.02 -11.14 13.73
N GLY A 24 0.24 -9.88 14.08
CA GLY A 24 -0.21 -8.73 13.30
C GLY A 24 -1.64 -8.27 13.57
N LYS A 25 -2.38 -8.90 14.49
CA LYS A 25 -3.78 -8.54 14.78
C LYS A 25 -3.94 -7.31 15.66
N ALA A 26 -2.86 -6.75 16.21
CA ALA A 26 -2.86 -5.66 17.20
C ALA A 26 -3.51 -5.99 18.55
N VAL A 27 -4.21 -7.11 18.68
CA VAL A 27 -4.88 -7.57 19.89
C VAL A 27 -4.52 -9.01 20.23
N VAL A 28 -4.64 -9.38 21.50
CA VAL A 28 -4.53 -10.76 21.98
C VAL A 28 -5.83 -11.18 22.65
N LYS A 29 -6.23 -12.44 22.46
CA LYS A 29 -7.46 -12.98 23.03
C LYS A 29 -7.20 -13.46 24.46
N GLN A 30 -7.91 -12.88 25.41
CA GLN A 30 -8.05 -13.42 26.77
C GLN A 30 -9.25 -14.36 26.83
N VAL A 31 -9.59 -14.84 28.02
CA VAL A 31 -10.69 -15.80 28.21
C VAL A 31 -12.01 -15.32 27.60
N PHE A 32 -12.32 -14.01 27.70
CA PHE A 32 -13.62 -13.46 27.31
C PHE A 32 -13.57 -12.25 26.36
N HIS A 33 -12.42 -11.60 26.20
CA HIS A 33 -12.31 -10.37 25.43
C HIS A 33 -10.94 -10.25 24.76
N GLU A 34 -10.88 -9.43 23.71
CA GLU A 34 -9.62 -9.03 23.11
C GLU A 34 -9.05 -7.84 23.87
N ILE A 35 -7.75 -7.89 24.17
CA ILE A 35 -7.02 -6.77 24.76
C ILE A 35 -5.97 -6.28 23.77
N ALA A 36 -5.67 -4.99 23.84
CA ALA A 36 -4.58 -4.38 23.10
C ALA A 36 -3.26 -5.14 23.34
N CYS A 37 -2.56 -5.50 22.25
CA CYS A 37 -1.27 -6.14 22.35
C CYS A 37 -0.19 -5.13 22.75
N ILE A 38 0.19 -5.15 24.03
CA ILE A 38 1.20 -4.24 24.59
C ILE A 38 2.57 -4.38 23.93
N GLN A 39 2.92 -5.59 23.47
CA GLN A 39 4.22 -5.92 22.87
C GLN A 39 4.48 -5.24 21.52
N CYS A 40 3.45 -4.67 20.90
CA CYS A 40 3.57 -3.92 19.65
C CYS A 40 2.84 -2.59 19.69
N ASN A 41 2.56 -2.05 20.88
CA ASN A 41 1.76 -0.84 21.05
C ASN A 41 0.45 -0.87 20.27
N ALA A 42 -0.24 -2.03 20.28
CA ALA A 42 -1.49 -2.26 19.58
C ALA A 42 -1.46 -1.93 18.06
N SER A 43 -0.30 -2.03 17.42
CA SER A 43 -0.20 -1.80 15.96
C SER A 43 -0.19 -3.07 15.13
N GLY A 44 0.19 -4.20 15.73
CA GLY A 44 0.49 -5.43 14.99
C GLY A 44 1.89 -5.45 14.36
N TRP A 45 2.69 -4.40 14.51
CA TRP A 45 4.01 -4.28 13.88
C TRP A 45 5.13 -4.06 14.91
N VAL A 46 6.29 -4.63 14.61
CA VAL A 46 7.55 -4.48 15.34
C VAL A 46 8.67 -4.20 14.35
N THR A 47 9.83 -3.73 14.82
CA THR A 47 11.02 -3.60 13.96
C THR A 47 11.38 -4.96 13.38
N ALA A 48 11.72 -5.03 12.08
CA ALA A 48 12.14 -6.30 11.48
C ALA A 48 13.48 -6.79 12.02
N GLU A 49 14.36 -5.86 12.39
CA GLU A 49 15.72 -6.14 12.87
C GLU A 49 15.73 -6.70 14.30
N THR A 50 15.07 -6.01 15.24
CA THR A 50 15.13 -6.38 16.67
C THR A 50 13.87 -7.09 17.17
N GLY A 51 12.76 -7.00 16.45
CA GLY A 51 11.47 -7.52 16.91
C GLY A 51 10.84 -6.67 18.02
N GLU A 52 11.35 -5.46 18.26
CA GLU A 52 10.90 -4.58 19.33
C GLU A 52 9.76 -3.67 18.89
N ALA A 53 8.96 -3.22 19.87
CA ALA A 53 7.92 -2.23 19.65
C ALA A 53 8.54 -0.90 19.20
N LEU A 54 7.93 -0.28 18.18
CA LEU A 54 8.31 1.05 17.75
C LEU A 54 7.82 2.09 18.77
N SER A 55 8.58 3.18 18.94
CA SER A 55 8.09 4.35 19.67
C SER A 55 6.84 4.90 18.99
N LEU A 56 5.93 5.50 19.77
CA LEU A 56 4.62 5.91 19.26
C LEU A 56 4.71 6.88 18.07
N GLU A 57 5.62 7.86 18.13
CA GLU A 57 5.80 8.86 17.05
C GLU A 57 6.30 8.21 15.75
N ILE A 58 7.27 7.29 15.85
CA ILE A 58 7.78 6.56 14.69
C ILE A 58 6.69 5.63 14.17
N LEU A 59 6.00 4.92 15.06
CA LEU A 59 4.93 3.99 14.73
C LEU A 59 3.81 4.66 13.93
N VAL A 60 3.31 5.82 14.39
CA VAL A 60 2.27 6.58 13.68
C VAL A 60 2.73 6.96 12.28
N THR A 61 3.98 7.42 12.14
CA THR A 61 4.57 7.76 10.85
C THR A 61 4.63 6.54 9.92
N GLN A 62 5.13 5.40 10.40
CA GLN A 62 5.24 4.18 9.60
C GLN A 62 3.87 3.61 9.20
N LEU A 63 2.89 3.66 10.09
CA LEU A 63 1.52 3.23 9.79
C LEU A 63 0.86 4.14 8.74
N SER A 64 1.07 5.45 8.81
CA SER A 64 0.58 6.39 7.79
C SER A 64 1.16 6.09 6.41
N ILE A 65 2.47 5.86 6.32
CA ILE A 65 3.14 5.48 5.05
C ILE A 65 2.53 4.19 4.47
N ARG A 66 2.33 3.17 5.30
CA ARG A 66 1.76 1.89 4.87
C ARG A 66 0.29 2.00 4.44
N LEU A 67 -0.52 2.78 5.16
CA LEU A 67 -1.91 3.02 4.80
C LEU A 67 -2.00 3.71 3.44
N GLN A 68 -1.23 4.77 3.22
CA GLN A 68 -1.17 5.48 1.94
C GLN A 68 -0.76 4.54 0.78
N ALA A 69 0.23 3.68 1.01
CA ALA A 69 0.65 2.69 0.00
C ALA A 69 -0.46 1.67 -0.30
N ALA A 70 -1.18 1.19 0.72
CA ALA A 70 -2.30 0.26 0.54
C ALA A 70 -3.47 0.93 -0.22
N ASP A 71 -3.83 2.16 0.12
CA ASP A 71 -4.87 2.92 -0.58
C ASP A 71 -4.50 3.13 -2.05
N GLN A 72 -3.24 3.46 -2.35
CA GLN A 72 -2.76 3.59 -3.73
C GLN A 72 -2.87 2.26 -4.50
N GLN A 73 -2.53 1.13 -3.88
CA GLN A 73 -2.67 -0.20 -4.49
C GLN A 73 -4.14 -0.54 -4.75
N ILE A 74 -5.02 -0.27 -3.79
CA ILE A 74 -6.46 -0.47 -3.93
C ILE A 74 -7.00 0.35 -5.11
N GLU A 75 -6.63 1.63 -5.20
CA GLU A 75 -7.07 2.48 -6.30
C GLU A 75 -6.52 2.03 -7.66
N GLN A 76 -5.29 1.51 -7.72
CA GLN A 76 -4.75 0.91 -8.94
C GLN A 76 -5.54 -0.33 -9.38
N LEU A 77 -5.98 -1.16 -8.43
CA LEU A 77 -6.77 -2.36 -8.70
C LEU A 77 -8.23 -2.04 -9.07
N LYS A 78 -8.79 -0.97 -8.51
CA LYS A 78 -10.16 -0.50 -8.84
C LYS A 78 -10.24 0.19 -10.20
N ARG A 79 -9.14 0.78 -10.68
CA ARG A 79 -9.13 1.40 -12.01
C ARG A 79 -9.53 0.33 -13.01
N PRO A 80 -10.60 0.55 -13.81
CA PRO A 80 -10.94 -0.39 -14.85
C PRO A 80 -9.69 -0.59 -15.68
N VAL A 81 -9.33 -1.85 -15.95
CA VAL A 81 -8.28 -2.16 -16.90
C VAL A 81 -8.74 -1.49 -18.18
N LEU A 82 -8.13 -0.35 -18.52
CA LEU A 82 -8.17 0.18 -19.86
C LEU A 82 -7.54 -0.93 -20.66
N MET A 83 -8.36 -1.83 -21.18
CA MET A 83 -7.99 -2.78 -22.21
C MET A 83 -7.50 -1.89 -23.33
N ASN A 84 -6.22 -1.57 -23.32
CA ASN A 84 -5.49 -0.88 -24.37
C ASN A 84 -4.68 -1.93 -25.15
N GLY A 85 -5.16 -3.17 -25.15
CA GLY A 85 -4.68 -4.19 -26.07
C GLY A 85 -5.13 -3.85 -27.49
N PRO A 86 -4.55 -4.50 -28.52
CA PRO A 86 -4.93 -4.26 -29.92
C PRO A 86 -6.45 -4.37 -30.17
N ALA A 87 -7.17 -5.18 -29.39
CA ALA A 87 -8.64 -5.26 -29.37
C ALA A 87 -9.34 -3.90 -29.23
N ALA A 88 -8.81 -3.01 -28.39
CA ALA A 88 -9.36 -1.68 -28.14
C ALA A 88 -9.22 -0.73 -29.33
N GLN A 89 -8.23 -0.97 -30.20
CA GLN A 89 -8.04 -0.21 -31.44
C GLN A 89 -9.03 -0.65 -32.51
N TYR A 90 -9.44 -1.93 -32.52
CA TYR A 90 -10.49 -2.43 -33.42
C TYR A 90 -11.90 -1.94 -33.03
N GLU A 91 -12.16 -1.70 -31.74
CA GLU A 91 -13.43 -1.14 -31.25
C GLU A 91 -13.49 0.39 -31.33
N GLN A 92 -12.36 1.06 -31.55
CA GLN A 92 -12.33 2.51 -31.74
C GLN A 92 -12.79 2.86 -33.16
N ASN A 93 -13.88 3.65 -33.23
CA ASN A 93 -14.38 4.17 -34.49
C ASN A 93 -13.32 5.10 -35.11
N ASN A 94 -12.80 4.73 -36.28
CA ASN A 94 -11.75 5.48 -36.96
C ASN A 94 -12.34 6.77 -37.55
N ARG A 95 -12.44 7.82 -36.73
CA ARG A 95 -13.02 9.13 -37.12
C ARG A 95 -12.08 10.00 -37.95
N ARG A 96 -10.89 9.51 -38.32
CA ARG A 96 -9.97 10.25 -39.20
C ARG A 96 -10.32 10.00 -40.67
N GLY A 97 -11.38 10.64 -41.13
CA GLY A 97 -11.79 10.68 -42.55
C GLY A 97 -13.23 11.15 -42.73
N ALA A 98 -13.51 11.87 -43.82
CA ALA A 98 -14.89 12.19 -44.22
C ALA A 98 -15.60 10.89 -44.63
N GLY A 99 -16.50 10.39 -43.78
CA GLY A 99 -17.32 9.20 -44.06
C GLY A 99 -17.12 8.00 -43.13
N GLY A 100 -16.62 8.19 -41.91
CA GLY A 100 -16.34 7.18 -40.87
C GLY A 100 -17.21 5.92 -40.92
N SER A 101 -16.76 4.93 -41.68
CA SER A 101 -17.37 3.61 -41.83
C SER A 101 -16.31 2.55 -41.55
N ASN A 102 -16.69 1.56 -40.74
CA ASN A 102 -15.86 0.39 -40.46
C ASN A 102 -16.16 -0.67 -41.51
N PHE A 103 -15.13 -1.12 -42.24
CA PHE A 103 -15.23 -2.28 -43.12
C PHE A 103 -14.76 -3.53 -42.37
N THR A 104 -15.68 -4.41 -42.03
CA THR A 104 -15.41 -5.80 -41.64
C THR A 104 -15.78 -6.68 -42.82
N GLY A 105 -14.78 -7.10 -43.60
CA GLY A 105 -14.94 -8.14 -44.61
C GLY A 105 -14.98 -9.51 -43.94
N ASP A 106 -15.88 -10.36 -44.42
CA ASP A 106 -16.01 -11.78 -44.09
C ASP A 106 -14.91 -12.64 -44.74
#